data_AF-A0A6C0BU80-F1
#
_entry.id   AF-A0A6C0BU80-F1
#
_cell.length_a   1.000
_cell.length_b   1.000
_cell.length_c   1.000
_cell.angle_alpha   90.00
_cell.angle_beta   90.00
_cell.angle_gamma   90.00
#
_symmetry.space_group_name_H-M   'P 1'
#
loop_
_entity.id
_entity.type
_entity.pdbx_description
1 polymer ?
#
loop_
_entity_poly.entity_id
_entity_poly.type
_entity_poly.pdbx_seq_one_letter_code
_entity_poly.pdbx_strand_id
1 'polypeptide(L)'
;MNIIIIFFTIISLIHFIFKNYVIDQNGEIDIRKQLGFTSLRFGILMSLIIFIINVVTIGNKCDNNNLIAYHAFISFLPWVIVYGIFYTIFLYFPGWKAPFSNTFGYLFVRFLKANTLIINLFNTLVFNKEDVNDKDTKKLSFIEKKTLMNNIYKDQSIMLNVITINNINSMWESLFSSVEGAQEYKQKLYDIVIIKDKVSEFIWYVLLSTIAYTISNRYMSTIVCEKSSEDLEETADNINTLITESN
;
A
#
# COMPACT_ATOMS: atom_id res chain seq x y z
N MET A 1 14.49 12.33 -10.31
CA MET A 1 13.75 11.11 -9.95
C MET A 1 14.01 10.69 -8.49
N ASN A 2 15.26 10.58 -8.04
CA ASN A 2 15.59 10.10 -6.68
C ASN A 2 15.02 10.98 -5.54
N ILE A 3 15.09 12.31 -5.62
CA ILE A 3 14.62 13.20 -4.54
C ILE A 3 13.10 13.09 -4.33
N ILE A 4 12.34 12.95 -5.41
CA ILE A 4 10.88 12.87 -5.36
C ILE A 4 10.42 11.55 -4.74
N ILE A 5 11.07 10.44 -5.12
CA ILE A 5 10.79 9.13 -4.51
C ILE A 5 11.09 9.19 -3.01
N ILE A 6 12.22 9.80 -2.62
CA ILE A 6 12.58 9.98 -1.21
C ILE A 6 11.50 10.81 -0.48
N PHE A 7 11.07 11.94 -1.07
CA PHE A 7 10.03 12.79 -0.50
C PHE A 7 8.70 12.04 -0.27
N PHE A 8 8.20 11.34 -1.28
CA PHE A 8 6.97 10.56 -1.12
C PHE A 8 7.14 9.36 -0.20
N THR A 9 8.33 8.77 -0.14
CA THR A 9 8.64 7.71 0.83
C THR A 9 8.57 8.23 2.25
N ILE A 10 9.16 9.41 2.54
CA ILE A 10 9.13 10.02 3.87
C ILE A 10 7.69 10.35 4.29
N ILE A 11 6.89 10.96 3.41
CA ILE A 11 5.48 11.28 3.71
C ILE A 11 4.67 10.01 3.95
N SER A 12 4.85 9.00 3.09
CA SER A 12 4.19 7.70 3.26
C SER A 12 4.59 7.03 4.57
N LEU A 13 5.85 7.18 4.99
CA LEU A 13 6.36 6.63 6.24
C LEU A 13 5.76 7.37 7.45
N ILE A 14 5.69 8.71 7.42
CA ILE A 14 5.04 9.50 8.47
C ILE A 14 3.58 9.10 8.60
N HIS A 15 2.85 9.00 7.49
CA HIS A 15 1.46 8.54 7.47
C HIS A 15 1.33 7.14 8.05
N PHE A 16 2.21 6.22 7.64
CA PHE A 16 2.24 4.85 8.14
C PHE A 16 2.46 4.80 9.65
N ILE A 17 3.44 5.54 10.17
CA ILE A 17 3.71 5.61 11.61
C ILE A 17 2.52 6.20 12.35
N PHE A 18 1.97 7.32 11.87
CA PHE A 18 0.81 7.97 12.49
C PHE A 18 -0.42 7.05 12.53
N LYS A 19 -0.73 6.37 11.42
CA LYS A 19 -1.82 5.40 11.34
C LYS A 19 -1.63 4.28 12.37
N ASN A 20 -0.45 3.67 12.40
CA ASN A 20 -0.21 2.49 13.23
C ASN A 20 0.02 2.79 14.72
N TYR A 21 0.56 3.95 15.07
CA TYR A 21 0.93 4.29 16.45
C TYR A 21 0.01 5.32 17.10
N VAL A 22 -0.80 6.07 16.36
CA VAL A 22 -1.70 7.08 16.93
C VAL A 22 -3.16 6.69 16.74
N ILE A 23 -3.52 6.20 15.55
CA ILE A 23 -4.90 5.86 15.20
C ILE A 23 -5.27 4.43 15.63
N ASP A 24 -4.36 3.46 15.49
CA ASP A 24 -4.59 2.04 15.78
C ASP A 24 -4.34 1.65 17.27
N GLN A 25 -4.19 2.59 18.21
CA GLN A 25 -3.77 2.28 19.59
C GLN A 25 -4.75 1.46 20.44
N ASN A 26 -6.01 1.24 20.03
CA ASN A 26 -6.98 0.49 20.84
C ASN A 26 -7.78 -0.49 19.98
N GLY A 27 -7.51 -1.77 20.19
CA GLY A 27 -7.92 -2.91 19.38
C GLY A 27 -9.39 -3.31 19.41
N GLU A 28 -10.31 -2.35 19.26
CA GLU A 28 -11.75 -2.64 19.06
C GLU A 28 -12.32 -1.98 17.78
N ILE A 29 -11.50 -1.26 17.02
CA ILE A 29 -11.99 -0.59 15.82
C ILE A 29 -11.92 -1.57 14.65
N ASP A 30 -13.09 -1.79 14.02
CA ASP A 30 -13.27 -2.60 12.82
C ASP A 30 -12.18 -2.31 11.78
N ILE A 31 -11.26 -3.28 11.63
CA ILE A 31 -10.09 -3.23 10.74
C ILE A 31 -10.52 -2.79 9.35
N ARG A 32 -11.73 -3.14 8.87
CA ARG A 32 -12.22 -2.77 7.53
C ARG A 32 -12.61 -1.30 7.40
N LYS A 33 -13.29 -0.71 8.39
CA LYS A 33 -13.75 0.69 8.33
C LYS A 33 -12.60 1.69 8.52
N GLN A 34 -11.67 1.37 9.42
CA GLN A 34 -10.55 2.26 9.74
C GLN A 34 -9.44 2.21 8.68
N LEU A 35 -9.18 1.05 8.06
CA LEU A 35 -8.25 0.96 6.93
C LEU A 35 -8.70 1.90 5.82
N GLY A 36 -9.99 1.85 5.48
CA GLY A 36 -10.49 2.49 4.29
C GLY A 36 -10.50 4.00 4.31
N PHE A 37 -11.01 4.54 5.41
CA PHE A 37 -11.08 5.99 5.59
C PHE A 37 -9.70 6.63 5.67
N THR A 38 -8.73 5.95 6.29
CA THR A 38 -7.36 6.43 6.41
C THR A 38 -6.63 6.39 5.05
N SER A 39 -6.89 5.36 4.25
CA SER A 39 -6.35 5.21 2.89
C SER A 39 -6.82 6.31 1.94
N LEU A 40 -8.13 6.60 1.96
CA LEU A 40 -8.73 7.63 1.11
C LEU A 40 -8.20 9.03 1.48
N ARG A 41 -8.11 9.33 2.78
CA ARG A 41 -7.52 10.59 3.26
C ARG A 41 -6.09 10.79 2.78
N PHE A 42 -5.28 9.74 2.82
CA PHE A 42 -3.91 9.78 2.29
C PHE A 42 -3.90 10.08 0.79
N GLY A 43 -4.72 9.39 0.00
CA GLY A 43 -4.82 9.63 -1.45
C GLY A 43 -5.19 11.07 -1.80
N ILE A 44 -6.13 11.67 -1.06
CA ILE A 44 -6.52 13.08 -1.23
C ILE A 44 -5.34 14.01 -0.89
N LEU A 45 -4.67 13.79 0.24
CA LEU A 45 -3.50 14.57 0.65
C LEU A 45 -2.39 14.54 -0.40
N MET A 46 -2.07 13.35 -0.92
CA MET A 46 -1.03 13.18 -1.94
C MET A 46 -1.42 13.85 -3.25
N SER A 47 -2.69 13.75 -3.64
CA SER A 47 -3.20 14.44 -4.82
C SER A 47 -3.06 15.96 -4.64
N LEU A 48 -3.37 16.52 -3.47
CA LEU A 48 -3.23 17.96 -3.20
C LEU A 48 -1.78 18.43 -3.30
N ILE A 49 -0.84 17.62 -2.81
CA ILE A 49 0.60 17.92 -2.93
C ILE A 49 1.01 17.95 -4.41
N ILE A 50 0.56 16.98 -5.21
CA ILE A 50 0.82 16.97 -6.66
C ILE A 50 0.22 18.21 -7.34
N PHE A 51 -1.00 18.60 -6.97
CA PHE A 51 -1.65 19.83 -7.45
C PHE A 51 -0.79 21.07 -7.20
N ILE A 52 -0.32 21.26 -5.96
CA ILE A 52 0.53 22.41 -5.60
C ILE A 52 1.82 22.41 -6.41
N ILE A 53 2.48 21.26 -6.57
CA ILE A 53 3.72 21.17 -7.36
C ILE A 53 3.44 21.51 -8.83
N ASN A 54 2.31 21.08 -9.38
CA ASN A 54 1.94 21.39 -10.76
C ASN A 54 1.65 22.88 -10.96
N VAL A 55 0.96 23.53 -10.00
CA VAL A 55 0.75 25.00 -10.01
C VAL A 55 2.08 25.73 -10.09
N VAL A 56 3.05 25.37 -9.24
CA VAL A 56 4.39 25.98 -9.25
C VAL A 56 5.12 25.69 -10.56
N THR A 57 5.00 24.48 -11.08
CA THR A 57 5.69 24.06 -12.31
C THR A 57 5.19 24.83 -13.54
N ILE A 58 3.89 25.06 -13.65
CA ILE A 58 3.31 25.84 -14.76
C ILE A 58 3.51 27.34 -14.53
N GLY A 59 3.37 27.84 -13.29
CA GLY A 59 3.58 29.26 -12.99
C GLY A 59 5.01 29.74 -13.26
N ASN A 60 6.00 28.85 -13.23
CA ASN A 60 7.36 29.17 -13.66
C ASN A 60 7.54 29.24 -15.19
N LYS A 61 6.51 28.88 -15.97
CA LYS A 61 6.53 28.85 -17.44
C LYS A 61 5.54 29.83 -18.07
N CYS A 62 4.36 29.94 -17.48
CA CYS A 62 3.24 30.72 -18.01
C CYS A 62 2.81 31.77 -16.98
N ASP A 63 2.49 32.97 -17.45
CA ASP A 63 2.03 34.08 -16.60
C ASP A 63 0.50 34.21 -16.51
N ASN A 64 -0.25 33.28 -17.13
CA ASN A 64 -1.72 33.29 -17.09
C ASN A 64 -2.26 32.41 -15.96
N ASN A 65 -2.92 33.04 -14.98
CA ASN A 65 -3.54 32.39 -13.83
C ASN A 65 -4.65 31.38 -14.19
N ASN A 66 -5.47 31.66 -15.19
CA ASN A 66 -6.54 30.77 -15.65
C ASN A 66 -5.96 29.50 -16.27
N LEU A 67 -4.91 29.66 -17.09
CA LEU A 67 -4.19 28.56 -17.70
C LEU A 67 -3.49 27.68 -16.65
N ILE A 68 -2.84 28.30 -15.67
CA ILE A 68 -2.19 27.61 -14.54
C ILE A 68 -3.22 26.76 -13.78
N ALA A 69 -4.35 27.35 -13.40
CA ALA A 69 -5.40 26.66 -12.63
C ALA A 69 -6.01 25.49 -13.42
N TYR A 70 -6.28 25.69 -14.71
CA TYR A 70 -6.85 24.67 -15.59
C TYR A 70 -5.96 23.43 -15.69
N HIS A 71 -4.68 23.60 -16.04
CA HIS A 71 -3.78 22.48 -16.20
C HIS A 71 -3.40 21.81 -14.87
N ALA A 72 -3.33 22.58 -13.78
CA ALA A 72 -3.15 22.01 -12.44
C ALA A 72 -4.36 21.15 -12.02
N PHE A 73 -5.59 21.57 -12.32
CA PHE A 73 -6.79 20.82 -11.98
C PHE A 73 -6.92 19.51 -12.78
N ILE A 74 -6.67 19.57 -14.09
CA ILE A 74 -6.69 18.38 -14.97
C ILE A 74 -5.65 17.35 -14.54
N SER A 75 -4.53 17.79 -13.98
CA SER A 75 -3.49 16.89 -13.46
C SER A 75 -3.76 16.37 -12.05
N PHE A 76 -4.76 16.90 -11.35
CA PHE A 76 -5.17 16.47 -10.00
C PHE A 76 -6.32 15.48 -10.01
N LEU A 77 -7.41 15.81 -10.72
CA LEU A 77 -8.67 15.09 -10.66
C LEU A 77 -8.55 13.58 -11.00
N PRO A 78 -7.78 13.16 -12.03
CA PRO A 78 -7.61 11.75 -12.34
C PRO A 78 -6.97 10.96 -11.19
N TRP A 79 -6.08 11.57 -10.41
CA TRP A 79 -5.39 10.85 -9.33
C TRP A 79 -6.29 10.62 -8.13
N VAL A 80 -7.16 11.57 -7.78
CA VAL A 80 -8.18 11.34 -6.75
C VAL A 80 -9.06 10.14 -7.11
N ILE A 81 -9.46 10.03 -8.38
CA ILE A 81 -10.24 8.89 -8.88
C ILE A 81 -9.44 7.59 -8.78
N VAL A 82 -8.17 7.59 -9.20
CA VAL A 82 -7.29 6.41 -9.11
C VAL A 82 -7.12 5.94 -7.66
N TYR A 83 -6.84 6.85 -6.71
CA TYR A 83 -6.76 6.49 -5.29
C TYR A 83 -8.08 5.92 -4.75
N GLY A 84 -9.22 6.48 -5.18
CA GLY A 84 -10.54 5.95 -4.84
C GLY A 84 -10.76 4.52 -5.35
N ILE A 85 -10.38 4.24 -6.59
CA ILE A 85 -10.46 2.89 -7.18
C ILE A 85 -9.56 1.91 -6.42
N PHE A 86 -8.30 2.28 -6.17
CA PHE A 86 -7.37 1.42 -5.44
C PHE A 86 -7.83 1.16 -4.00
N TYR A 87 -8.46 2.14 -3.36
CA TYR A 87 -9.10 1.94 -2.08
C TYR A 87 -10.18 0.83 -2.13
N THR A 88 -11.09 0.90 -3.10
CA THR A 88 -12.12 -0.13 -3.29
C THR A 88 -11.50 -1.50 -3.57
N ILE A 89 -10.46 -1.54 -4.41
CA ILE A 89 -9.73 -2.77 -4.72
C ILE A 89 -9.12 -3.39 -3.46
N PHE A 90 -8.45 -2.61 -2.59
CA PHE A 90 -7.85 -3.15 -1.38
C PHE A 90 -8.86 -3.68 -0.36
N LEU A 91 -10.09 -3.14 -0.35
CA LEU A 91 -11.16 -3.62 0.51
C LEU A 91 -11.76 -4.94 0.04
N TYR A 92 -12.11 -5.04 -1.25
CA TYR A 92 -12.85 -6.18 -1.78
C TYR A 92 -11.96 -7.27 -2.37
N PHE A 93 -10.76 -6.89 -2.84
CA PHE A 93 -9.82 -7.77 -3.51
C PHE A 93 -8.44 -7.73 -2.81
N PRO A 94 -8.33 -8.32 -1.61
CA PRO A 94 -7.09 -8.36 -0.82
C PRO A 94 -5.90 -8.98 -1.58
N GLY A 95 -6.18 -9.78 -2.61
CA GLY A 95 -5.16 -10.36 -3.50
C GLY A 95 -4.27 -9.31 -4.17
N TRP A 96 -4.73 -8.07 -4.35
CA TRP A 96 -3.90 -6.99 -4.90
C TRP A 96 -2.78 -6.54 -3.96
N LYS A 97 -2.94 -6.72 -2.65
CA LYS A 97 -1.88 -6.51 -1.66
C LYS A 97 -0.93 -7.71 -1.56
N ALA A 98 -1.30 -8.87 -2.10
CA ALA A 98 -0.52 -10.10 -1.93
C ALA A 98 0.92 -10.01 -2.48
N PRO A 99 1.19 -9.45 -3.67
CA PRO A 99 2.55 -9.40 -4.21
C PRO A 99 3.53 -8.67 -3.26
N PHE A 100 3.17 -7.48 -2.78
CA PHE A 100 4.04 -6.73 -1.87
C PHE A 100 4.03 -7.29 -0.44
N SER A 101 2.94 -7.92 0.00
CA SER A 101 2.89 -8.61 1.30
C SER A 101 3.84 -9.82 1.32
N ASN A 102 3.85 -10.58 0.24
CA ASN A 102 4.64 -11.80 0.09
C ASN A 102 6.12 -11.54 -0.17
N THR A 103 6.45 -10.40 -0.79
CA THR A 103 7.83 -9.99 -1.03
C THR A 103 8.35 -9.06 0.07
N PHE A 104 7.85 -7.82 0.14
CA PHE A 104 8.35 -6.80 1.07
C PHE A 104 7.89 -7.04 2.50
N GLY A 105 6.63 -7.43 2.71
CA GLY A 105 6.11 -7.75 4.03
C GLY A 105 6.85 -8.93 4.67
N TYR A 106 7.02 -10.02 3.91
CA TYR A 106 7.80 -11.18 4.36
C TYR A 106 9.27 -10.80 4.66
N LEU A 107 9.90 -10.02 3.78
CA LEU A 107 11.26 -9.54 3.99
C LEU A 107 11.37 -8.71 5.28
N PHE A 108 10.41 -7.82 5.52
CA PHE A 108 10.37 -6.99 6.73
C PHE A 108 10.22 -7.82 8.01
N VAL A 109 9.33 -8.81 8.00
CA VAL A 109 9.15 -9.76 9.11
C VAL A 109 10.44 -10.55 9.38
N ARG A 110 11.16 -10.97 8.33
CA ARG A 110 12.47 -11.63 8.49
C ARG A 110 13.51 -10.71 9.12
N PHE A 111 13.55 -9.44 8.73
CA PHE A 111 14.47 -8.46 9.31
C PHE A 111 14.21 -8.21 10.80
N LEU A 112 12.94 -8.20 11.23
CA LEU A 112 12.57 -7.99 12.65
C LEU A 112 12.78 -9.21 13.56
N LYS A 113 13.51 -10.25 13.13
CA LYS A 113 13.72 -11.51 13.86
C LYS A 113 12.43 -12.30 14.20
N ALA A 114 11.27 -11.95 13.64
CA ALA A 114 10.08 -12.80 13.69
C ALA A 114 10.28 -14.14 12.94
N ASN A 115 11.40 -14.30 12.23
CA ASN A 115 11.85 -15.56 11.67
C ASN A 115 11.98 -16.67 12.72
N THR A 116 12.41 -16.38 13.97
CA THR A 116 12.48 -17.42 15.02
C THR A 116 11.11 -17.88 15.46
N LEU A 117 10.10 -17.00 15.48
CA LEU A 117 8.72 -17.36 15.81
C LEU A 117 8.08 -18.22 14.73
N ILE A 118 8.34 -17.87 13.48
CA ILE A 118 7.94 -18.66 12.31
C ILE A 118 8.62 -20.02 12.41
N ILE A 119 9.94 -20.06 12.47
CA ILE A 119 10.72 -21.30 12.59
C ILE A 119 10.24 -22.15 13.77
N ASN A 120 10.00 -21.57 14.94
CA ASN A 120 9.54 -22.30 16.12
C ASN A 120 8.10 -22.80 15.97
N LEU A 121 7.18 -21.98 15.45
CA LEU A 121 5.83 -22.43 15.12
C LEU A 121 5.90 -23.61 14.16
N PHE A 122 6.60 -23.46 13.03
CA PHE A 122 6.72 -24.51 12.03
C PHE A 122 7.44 -25.75 12.54
N ASN A 123 8.46 -25.61 13.39
CA ASN A 123 9.14 -26.73 14.01
C ASN A 123 8.25 -27.45 15.01
N THR A 124 7.49 -26.73 15.85
CA THR A 124 6.47 -27.31 16.73
C THR A 124 5.40 -28.05 15.91
N LEU A 125 4.99 -27.52 14.76
CA LEU A 125 3.99 -28.15 13.87
C LEU A 125 4.53 -29.38 13.10
N VAL A 126 5.80 -29.37 12.70
CA VAL A 126 6.42 -30.44 11.88
C VAL A 126 7.04 -31.54 12.76
N PHE A 127 7.51 -31.21 13.96
CA PHE A 127 8.24 -32.14 14.83
C PHE A 127 7.48 -32.63 16.07
N ASN A 128 6.34 -32.05 16.48
CA ASN A 128 5.51 -32.64 17.55
C ASN A 128 4.69 -33.85 17.08
N LYS A 129 5.39 -34.98 16.95
CA LYS A 129 5.16 -36.24 17.67
C LYS A 129 6.15 -37.24 17.09
N GLU A 130 7.26 -37.42 17.79
CA GLU A 130 7.88 -38.74 17.95
C GLU A 130 7.29 -39.33 19.22
N ASP A 131 6.21 -40.09 19.07
CA ASP A 131 5.86 -41.15 20.02
C ASP A 131 4.97 -42.12 19.26
N VAL A 132 5.61 -42.94 18.44
CA VAL A 132 4.97 -44.08 17.77
C VAL A 132 5.02 -45.27 18.72
N ASN A 133 4.03 -45.33 19.60
CA ASN A 133 3.55 -46.57 20.19
C ASN A 133 2.05 -46.64 19.97
N ASP A 134 1.60 -46.75 18.72
CA ASP A 134 0.32 -47.43 18.50
C ASP A 134 0.23 -48.08 17.13
N LYS A 135 -0.14 -49.36 17.15
CA LYS A 135 -0.45 -50.15 15.97
C LYS A 135 -1.92 -49.93 15.64
N ASP A 136 -2.23 -50.00 14.35
CA ASP A 136 -3.59 -50.08 13.79
C ASP A 136 -4.40 -48.79 13.72
N THR A 137 -4.38 -48.12 12.56
CA THR A 137 -5.58 -48.08 11.69
C THR A 137 -5.27 -47.45 10.33
N LYS A 138 -5.82 -48.06 9.28
CA LYS A 138 -5.88 -47.54 7.91
C LYS A 138 -6.67 -46.23 7.83
N LYS A 139 -5.98 -45.11 8.00
CA LYS A 139 -6.26 -43.80 7.40
C LYS A 139 -4.92 -43.35 6.85
N LEU A 140 -4.86 -42.93 5.58
CA LEU A 140 -3.66 -42.39 4.93
C LEU A 140 -2.79 -41.67 5.95
N SER A 141 -1.64 -42.26 6.26
CA SER A 141 -1.03 -42.09 7.57
C SER A 141 -0.65 -40.63 7.76
N PHE A 142 -0.91 -40.08 8.94
CA PHE A 142 -0.42 -38.75 9.30
C PHE A 142 1.08 -38.59 9.00
N ILE A 143 1.83 -39.69 8.96
CA ILE A 143 3.23 -39.82 8.57
C ILE A 143 3.46 -39.59 7.05
N GLU A 144 2.57 -40.07 6.17
CA GLU A 144 2.59 -39.74 4.73
C GLU A 144 2.20 -38.28 4.47
N LYS A 145 1.23 -37.74 5.22
CA LYS A 145 0.96 -36.29 5.24
C LYS A 145 2.15 -35.51 5.80
N LYS A 146 2.85 -36.01 6.82
CA LYS A 146 4.04 -35.41 7.43
C LYS A 146 5.23 -35.44 6.47
N THR A 147 5.41 -36.47 5.65
CA THR A 147 6.49 -36.57 4.66
C THR A 147 6.20 -35.77 3.38
N LEU A 148 4.95 -35.72 2.92
CA LEU A 148 4.49 -34.77 1.89
C LEU A 148 4.59 -33.32 2.38
N MET A 149 4.16 -33.05 3.63
CA MET A 149 4.41 -31.79 4.33
C MET A 149 5.91 -31.50 4.39
N ASN A 150 6.75 -32.42 4.83
CA ASN A 150 8.18 -32.16 5.01
C ASN A 150 8.90 -31.83 3.71
N ASN A 151 8.41 -32.29 2.55
CA ASN A 151 8.96 -31.93 1.25
C ASN A 151 8.35 -30.64 0.64
N ILE A 152 7.10 -30.31 0.95
CA ILE A 152 6.42 -29.08 0.49
C ILE A 152 6.67 -27.88 1.44
N TYR A 153 6.91 -28.15 2.72
CA TYR A 153 7.07 -27.19 3.82
C TYR A 153 8.54 -26.87 4.13
N LYS A 154 9.47 -27.38 3.31
CA LYS A 154 10.88 -26.92 3.30
C LYS A 154 10.97 -25.40 3.11
N ASP A 155 9.98 -24.79 2.48
CA ASP A 155 9.84 -23.34 2.37
C ASP A 155 8.71 -22.79 3.25
N GLN A 156 9.06 -22.41 4.48
CA GLN A 156 8.19 -21.70 5.43
C GLN A 156 7.60 -20.41 4.83
N SER A 157 8.28 -19.85 3.82
CA SER A 157 7.85 -18.69 3.03
C SER A 157 6.52 -18.93 2.30
N ILE A 158 6.30 -20.13 1.75
CA ILE A 158 5.09 -20.46 0.98
C ILE A 158 3.88 -20.46 1.90
N MET A 159 3.95 -21.12 3.06
CA MET A 159 2.80 -21.18 3.96
C MET A 159 2.43 -19.80 4.51
N LEU A 160 3.39 -18.96 4.85
CA LEU A 160 3.11 -17.58 5.26
C LEU A 160 2.47 -16.72 4.16
N ASN A 161 2.71 -17.04 2.90
CA ASN A 161 2.18 -16.30 1.76
C ASN A 161 0.75 -16.72 1.38
N VAL A 162 0.31 -17.90 1.85
CA VAL A 162 -1.08 -18.37 1.71
C VAL A 162 -1.98 -17.79 2.82
N ILE A 163 -1.42 -17.51 3.99
CA ILE A 163 -2.16 -16.97 5.13
C ILE A 163 -2.32 -15.45 4.98
N THR A 164 -3.56 -14.99 5.08
CA THR A 164 -4.00 -13.60 4.93
C THR A 164 -4.93 -13.21 6.08
N ILE A 165 -5.19 -11.92 6.26
CA ILE A 165 -6.11 -11.41 7.30
C ILE A 165 -7.51 -12.03 7.18
N ASN A 166 -7.97 -12.36 5.97
CA ASN A 166 -9.33 -12.84 5.74
C ASN A 166 -9.49 -14.35 5.98
N ASN A 167 -8.42 -15.14 5.82
CA ASN A 167 -8.48 -16.60 5.95
C ASN A 167 -7.72 -17.13 7.16
N ILE A 168 -7.00 -16.30 7.92
CA ILE A 168 -6.21 -16.76 9.06
C ILE A 168 -7.03 -17.53 10.11
N ASN A 169 -8.27 -17.10 10.39
CA ASN A 169 -9.16 -17.81 11.32
C ASN A 169 -9.47 -19.22 10.82
N SER A 170 -9.93 -19.36 9.57
CA SER A 170 -10.32 -20.66 9.01
C SER A 170 -9.13 -21.58 8.77
N MET A 171 -8.00 -21.02 8.33
CA MET A 171 -6.74 -21.74 8.20
C MET A 171 -6.23 -22.22 9.55
N TRP A 172 -6.34 -21.38 10.60
CA TRP A 172 -5.97 -21.78 11.95
C TRP A 172 -6.79 -22.97 12.44
N GLU A 173 -8.11 -22.88 12.33
CA GLU A 173 -8.99 -23.95 12.77
C GLU A 173 -8.78 -25.24 11.97
N SER A 174 -8.51 -25.15 10.67
CA SER A 174 -8.30 -26.33 9.81
C SER A 174 -6.94 -27.00 9.97
N LEU A 175 -5.89 -26.25 10.31
CA LEU A 175 -4.51 -26.74 10.25
C LEU A 175 -3.85 -26.86 11.62
N PHE A 176 -4.23 -26.03 12.59
CA PHE A 176 -3.48 -25.86 13.85
C PHE A 176 -4.30 -26.09 15.11
N SER A 177 -5.64 -26.09 15.05
CA SER A 177 -6.52 -26.32 16.22
C SER A 177 -6.23 -27.64 16.94
N SER A 178 -5.88 -28.68 16.19
CA SER A 178 -5.64 -30.04 16.69
C SER A 178 -4.18 -30.31 17.06
N VAL A 179 -3.29 -29.32 16.95
CA VAL A 179 -1.86 -29.49 17.24
C VAL A 179 -1.56 -28.99 18.65
N GLU A 180 -1.07 -29.90 19.49
CA GLU A 180 -0.67 -29.60 20.86
C GLU A 180 0.51 -28.62 20.89
N GLY A 181 0.41 -27.57 21.70
CA GLY A 181 1.39 -26.49 21.76
C GLY A 181 1.27 -25.43 20.66
N ALA A 182 0.41 -25.60 19.64
CA ALA A 182 0.28 -24.59 18.58
C ALA A 182 -0.44 -23.31 19.06
N GLN A 183 -1.33 -23.42 20.06
CA GLN A 183 -2.16 -22.29 20.52
C GLN A 183 -1.35 -21.07 21.02
N GLU A 184 -0.15 -21.29 21.55
CA GLU A 184 0.74 -20.20 22.01
C GLU A 184 1.25 -19.30 20.87
N TYR A 185 1.17 -19.79 19.62
CA TYR A 185 1.61 -19.07 18.43
C TYR A 185 0.47 -18.41 17.67
N LYS A 186 -0.79 -18.66 18.05
CA LYS A 186 -1.97 -18.11 17.34
C LYS A 186 -1.82 -16.61 17.19
N GLN A 187 -1.78 -15.90 18.32
CA GLN A 187 -1.67 -14.45 18.33
C GLN A 187 -0.45 -13.93 17.56
N LYS A 188 0.70 -14.58 17.73
CA LYS A 188 1.94 -14.19 17.05
C LYS A 188 1.82 -14.30 15.53
N LEU A 189 1.11 -15.31 15.03
CA LEU A 189 0.83 -15.46 13.60
C LEU A 189 -0.11 -14.35 13.09
N TYR A 190 -1.14 -13.96 13.86
CA TYR A 190 -1.98 -12.80 13.53
C TYR A 190 -1.15 -11.54 13.38
N ASP A 191 -0.30 -11.26 14.37
CA ASP A 191 0.52 -10.05 14.37
C ASP A 191 1.45 -10.01 13.15
N ILE A 192 2.06 -11.14 12.80
CA ILE A 192 2.92 -11.25 11.60
C ILE A 192 2.11 -10.98 10.33
N VAL A 193 0.94 -11.58 10.18
CA VAL A 193 0.10 -11.41 8.98
C VAL A 193 -0.40 -9.97 8.86
N ILE A 194 -0.74 -9.32 9.99
CA ILE A 194 -1.10 -7.90 10.05
C ILE A 194 0.08 -7.03 9.63
N ILE A 195 1.30 -7.28 10.13
CA ILE A 195 2.50 -6.53 9.73
C ILE A 195 2.75 -6.66 8.23
N LYS A 196 2.68 -7.88 7.67
CA LYS A 196 2.88 -8.07 6.22
C LYS A 196 1.88 -7.28 5.39
N ASP A 197 0.60 -7.26 5.78
CA ASP A 197 -0.45 -6.51 5.10
C ASP A 197 -0.22 -4.99 5.19
N LYS A 198 0.16 -4.50 6.37
CA LYS A 198 0.51 -3.09 6.62
C LYS A 198 1.71 -2.65 5.76
N VAL A 199 2.76 -3.46 5.67
CA VAL A 199 3.93 -3.17 4.81
C VAL A 199 3.52 -3.14 3.34
N SER A 200 2.66 -4.07 2.90
CA SER A 200 2.15 -4.07 1.53
C SER A 200 1.41 -2.79 1.17
N GLU A 201 0.54 -2.31 2.06
CA GLU A 201 -0.19 -1.05 1.90
C GLU A 201 0.78 0.15 1.77
N PHE A 202 1.80 0.21 2.62
CA PHE A 202 2.84 1.25 2.54
C PHE A 202 3.57 1.25 1.19
N ILE A 203 3.99 0.07 0.68
CA ILE A 203 4.66 -0.02 -0.62
C ILE A 203 3.73 0.44 -1.74
N TRP A 204 2.44 0.08 -1.69
CA TRP A 204 1.44 0.56 -2.63
C TRP A 204 1.31 2.09 -2.62
N TYR A 205 1.34 2.73 -1.45
CA TYR A 205 1.30 4.19 -1.35
C TYR A 205 2.51 4.88 -1.97
N VAL A 206 3.71 4.37 -1.72
CA VAL A 206 4.92 4.90 -2.36
C VAL A 206 4.83 4.75 -3.87
N LEU A 207 4.40 3.58 -4.36
CA LEU A 207 4.28 3.29 -5.78
C LEU A 207 3.25 4.19 -6.48
N LEU A 208 2.02 4.24 -5.96
CA LEU A 208 0.93 5.03 -6.54
C LEU A 208 1.30 6.51 -6.59
N SER A 209 1.87 7.05 -5.51
CA SER A 209 2.25 8.46 -5.44
C SER A 209 3.38 8.81 -6.40
N THR A 210 4.36 7.91 -6.54
CA THR A 210 5.46 8.09 -7.50
C THR A 210 4.94 8.07 -8.92
N ILE A 211 4.11 7.09 -9.30
CA ILE A 211 3.52 6.99 -10.64
C ILE A 211 2.66 8.22 -10.93
N ALA A 212 1.82 8.62 -9.96
CA ALA A 212 0.94 9.76 -10.08
C ALA A 212 1.71 11.03 -10.42
N TYR A 213 2.74 11.31 -9.63
CA TYR A 213 3.61 12.44 -9.87
C TYR A 213 4.37 12.33 -11.20
N THR A 214 4.96 11.17 -11.53
CA THR A 214 5.76 11.02 -12.76
C THR A 214 4.92 11.31 -14.00
N ILE A 215 3.70 10.78 -14.07
CA ILE A 215 2.80 11.01 -15.19
C ILE A 215 2.35 12.47 -15.23
N SER A 216 1.95 13.01 -14.07
CA SER A 216 1.54 14.41 -13.93
C SER A 216 2.65 15.36 -14.39
N ASN A 217 3.86 15.20 -13.86
CA ASN A 217 5.00 16.05 -14.17
C ASN A 217 5.42 15.94 -15.65
N ARG A 218 5.30 14.74 -16.25
CA ARG A 218 5.54 14.56 -17.68
C ARG A 218 4.54 15.36 -18.51
N TYR A 219 3.26 15.29 -18.19
CA TYR A 219 2.22 16.08 -18.83
C TYR A 219 2.47 17.59 -18.66
N MET A 220 2.79 18.06 -17.44
CA MET A 220 3.14 19.46 -17.18
C MET A 220 4.37 19.95 -17.95
N SER A 221 5.34 19.05 -18.16
CA SER A 221 6.58 19.41 -18.85
C SER A 221 6.35 19.70 -20.33
N THR A 222 5.34 19.08 -20.95
CA THR A 222 5.00 19.23 -22.37
C THR A 222 4.04 20.37 -22.69
N ILE A 223 3.50 21.06 -21.68
CA ILE A 223 2.60 22.19 -21.89
C ILE A 223 3.34 23.34 -22.56
N VAL A 224 2.74 23.88 -23.62
CA VAL A 224 3.10 25.14 -24.26
C VAL A 224 2.11 26.20 -23.77
N CYS A 225 2.62 27.36 -23.37
CA CYS A 225 1.78 28.47 -22.92
C CYS A 225 1.15 29.15 -24.14
N GLU A 226 0.03 28.63 -24.64
CA GLU A 226 -0.76 29.31 -25.65
C GLU A 226 -1.61 30.39 -24.95
N LYS A 227 -1.47 31.65 -25.39
CA LYS A 227 -2.35 32.72 -24.95
C LYS A 227 -3.73 32.48 -25.53
N SER A 228 -4.77 32.58 -24.70
CA SER A 228 -6.15 32.49 -25.16
C SER A 228 -6.49 33.71 -26.03
N SER A 229 -7.53 33.61 -26.87
CA SER A 229 -8.03 34.77 -27.63
C SER A 229 -8.45 35.92 -26.70
N GLU A 230 -8.98 35.58 -25.53
CA GLU A 230 -9.39 36.52 -24.49
C GLU A 230 -8.18 37.24 -23.87
N ASP A 231 -7.07 36.52 -23.63
CA ASP A 231 -5.81 37.15 -23.16
C ASP A 231 -5.21 38.09 -24.21
N LEU A 232 -5.36 37.75 -25.50
CA LEU A 232 -4.88 38.56 -26.61
C LEU A 232 -5.72 39.82 -26.77
N GLU A 233 -7.04 39.73 -26.62
CA GLU A 233 -7.95 40.89 -26.59
C GLU A 233 -7.64 41.79 -25.39
N GLU A 234 -7.51 41.24 -24.18
CA GLU A 234 -7.14 42.01 -22.98
C GLU A 234 -5.78 42.72 -23.15
N THR A 235 -4.80 42.02 -23.73
CA THR A 235 -3.49 42.62 -24.01
C THR A 235 -3.61 43.75 -25.05
N ALA A 236 -4.40 43.55 -26.11
CA ALA A 236 -4.60 44.54 -27.16
C ALA A 236 -5.33 45.79 -26.65
N ASP A 237 -6.37 45.60 -25.83
CA ASP A 237 -7.11 46.69 -25.20
C ASP A 237 -6.21 47.49 -24.27
N ASN A 238 -5.43 46.84 -23.40
CA ASN A 238 -4.48 47.51 -22.51
C ASN A 238 -3.43 48.34 -23.29
N ILE A 239 -2.94 47.83 -24.41
CA ILE A 239 -2.02 48.57 -25.28
C ILE A 239 -2.70 49.82 -25.86
N ASN A 240 -3.95 49.69 -26.34
CA ASN A 240 -4.70 50.82 -26.88
C ASN A 240 -4.92 51.91 -25.82
N THR A 241 -5.26 51.55 -24.58
CA THR A 241 -5.42 52.52 -23.49
C THR A 241 -4.14 53.29 -23.23
N LEU A 242 -2.99 52.59 -23.14
CA LEU A 242 -1.68 53.22 -22.93
C LEU A 242 -1.29 54.18 -24.07
N ILE A 243 -1.57 53.82 -25.32
CA ILE A 243 -1.32 54.69 -26.47
C ILE A 243 -2.18 55.96 -26.38
N THR A 244 -3.44 55.80 -25.96
CA THR A 244 -4.40 56.91 -25.86
C THR A 244 -4.06 57.87 -24.71
N GLU A 245 -3.51 57.37 -23.61
CA GLU A 245 -3.05 58.19 -22.47
C GLU A 245 -1.69 58.88 -22.72
N SER A 246 -0.91 58.41 -23.69
CA SER A 246 0.40 58.97 -24.03
C SER A 246 0.38 60.13 -25.02
N ASN A 247 -0.78 60.43 -25.62
CA ASN A 247 -1.01 61.54 -26.55
C ASN A 247 -1.85 62.65 -25.91
#